data_AF-A0A6L2PPS1-F1
#
_entry.id   AF-A0A6L2PPS1-F1
#
_cell.length_a   1.000
_cell.length_b   1.000
_cell.length_c   1.000
_cell.angle_alpha   90.00
_cell.angle_beta   90.00
_cell.angle_gamma   90.00
#
_symmetry.space_group_name_H-M   'P 1'
#
loop_
_entity.id
_entity.type
_entity.pdbx_description
1 polymer ?
#
loop_
_entity_poly.entity_id
_entity_poly.type
_entity_poly.pdbx_seq_one_letter_code
_entity_poly.pdbx_strand_id
1 'polypeptide(L)'
;MWLLYMQDANFLPGVCWPYACADEAAVLSEASVDRICLQLLMHAFLQFLELCWQHSKSREMKIILQKAENYYMKAKPDYTSSVEFQNLVTCKMNDIVKRPCSIYVFMKDVIDEVKARRLKKHKSPSKSHKASDGSVHTSNNLDAAEPGPSGHAKEEGENKAQRETTETTVNSAESKYIDRQVKKLSKVLKKLHIMIQRLEEKEVDFDDDNDSSYIRLQRYRERLCKVYEKLCELKGDSVAYQANCRRIAFSGTDSSDINRCIEKFVNRTGQFPDFHDILSLVKSVQSDVNMKPENLRRIAEDAFLSLGQQLQKQRQYDAWNAVSVFLKDQPDPADSDPDLESKLQINSREYAAHMQDVIDSFAERQIAEKLVAEEVPDEDANKSEGSEPDENEEERDGEEEKDFVEKVLKGEENVSCEC
;
A
#
# COMPACT_ATOMS: atom_id res chain seq x y z
N MET A 1 -37.09 14.68 -5.88
CA MET A 1 -37.18 14.46 -4.42
C MET A 1 -35.92 13.75 -3.91
N TRP A 2 -34.75 14.37 -4.10
CA TRP A 2 -33.43 13.78 -3.79
C TRP A 2 -32.46 14.76 -3.07
N LEU A 3 -32.92 15.99 -2.78
CA LEU A 3 -32.12 17.09 -2.20
C LEU A 3 -32.37 17.31 -0.69
N LEU A 4 -32.85 16.29 0.03
CA LEU A 4 -33.26 16.40 1.45
C LEU A 4 -32.60 15.36 2.38
N TYR A 5 -31.50 14.72 1.96
CA TYR A 5 -30.86 13.64 2.73
C TYR A 5 -29.37 13.88 3.07
N MET A 6 -28.89 15.12 2.97
CA MET A 6 -27.51 15.52 3.29
C MET A 6 -27.42 16.70 4.29
N GLN A 7 -28.44 16.89 5.14
CA GLN A 7 -28.53 18.06 6.03
C GLN A 7 -28.40 17.77 7.54
N ASP A 8 -28.21 16.50 7.94
CA ASP A 8 -28.09 16.07 9.35
C ASP A 8 -26.67 15.68 9.80
N ALA A 9 -25.64 16.30 9.20
CA ALA A 9 -24.25 16.19 9.67
C ALA A 9 -23.95 17.21 10.78
N ASN A 10 -24.53 17.00 11.98
CA ASN A 10 -24.37 17.89 13.13
C ASN A 10 -22.92 17.93 13.66
N PHE A 11 -22.12 18.88 13.15
CA PHE A 11 -20.81 19.22 13.70
C PHE A 11 -20.98 19.94 15.06
N LEU A 12 -20.52 19.30 16.14
CA LEU A 12 -20.42 19.96 17.45
C LEU A 12 -19.13 20.79 17.52
N PRO A 13 -19.20 22.12 17.71
CA PRO A 13 -18.02 22.96 17.78
C PRO A 13 -17.37 22.92 19.18
N GLY A 14 -16.04 22.99 19.22
CA GLY A 14 -15.30 23.44 20.40
C GLY A 14 -14.47 22.39 21.16
N VAL A 15 -13.30 22.03 20.60
CA VAL A 15 -12.10 21.75 21.42
C VAL A 15 -10.93 22.52 20.81
N CYS A 16 -10.47 23.57 21.50
CA CYS A 16 -9.28 24.34 21.13
C CYS A 16 -8.17 24.07 22.15
N TRP A 17 -7.02 23.57 21.72
CA TRP A 17 -5.78 23.52 22.51
C TRP A 17 -4.55 23.86 21.62
N PRO A 18 -3.47 24.45 22.19
CA PRO A 18 -2.76 25.53 21.46
C PRO A 18 -1.21 25.49 21.54
N TYR A 19 -0.57 26.50 20.90
CA TYR A 19 0.88 26.82 20.87
C TYR A 19 1.77 25.81 20.08
N ALA A 20 2.84 26.22 19.38
CA ALA A 20 3.28 27.56 18.94
C ALA A 20 4.37 27.46 17.84
N CYS A 21 4.72 28.60 17.23
CA CYS A 21 5.69 28.76 16.15
C CYS A 21 7.15 28.44 16.53
N ALA A 22 7.93 27.98 15.55
CA ALA A 22 9.33 28.35 15.35
C ALA A 22 9.71 28.15 13.87
N ASP A 23 10.29 29.17 13.23
CA ASP A 23 10.87 29.08 11.89
C ASP A 23 12.22 28.35 11.91
N GLU A 24 12.51 27.55 10.87
CA GLU A 24 13.78 27.64 10.14
C GLU A 24 13.70 26.86 8.82
N ALA A 25 14.02 27.52 7.69
CA ALA A 25 14.10 26.88 6.38
C ALA A 25 15.49 26.24 6.18
N ALA A 26 15.54 24.93 5.95
CA ALA A 26 16.80 24.19 5.75
C ALA A 26 16.74 23.25 4.55
N VAL A 27 17.64 23.45 3.58
CA VAL A 27 17.84 22.57 2.42
C VAL A 27 18.41 21.22 2.88
N LEU A 28 17.82 20.11 2.42
CA LEU A 28 18.20 18.76 2.85
C LEU A 28 18.44 17.81 1.66
N SER A 29 19.47 16.97 1.79
CA SER A 29 19.99 16.09 0.73
C SER A 29 19.48 14.64 0.83
N GLU A 30 19.92 13.74 -0.06
CA GLU A 30 19.49 12.32 -0.09
C GLU A 30 19.56 11.57 1.25
N ALA A 31 20.49 11.93 2.15
CA ALA A 31 20.57 11.36 3.49
C ALA A 31 19.35 11.70 4.38
N SER A 32 18.48 12.59 3.91
CA SER A 32 17.25 13.01 4.57
C SER A 32 16.07 12.07 4.29
N VAL A 33 15.96 11.43 3.12
CA VAL A 33 14.81 10.56 2.81
C VAL A 33 14.84 9.26 3.64
N ASP A 34 15.99 8.61 3.70
CA ASP A 34 16.20 7.46 4.60
C ASP A 34 16.06 7.88 6.07
N ARG A 35 16.47 9.11 6.42
CA ARG A 35 16.18 9.70 7.74
C ARG A 35 14.70 9.93 7.97
N ILE A 36 13.90 10.39 7.01
CA ILE A 36 12.47 10.71 7.17
C ILE A 36 11.66 9.44 7.43
N CYS A 37 11.94 8.34 6.72
CA CYS A 37 11.37 7.03 7.07
C CYS A 37 11.79 6.57 8.48
N LEU A 38 13.07 6.71 8.85
CA LEU A 38 13.53 6.47 10.22
C LEU A 38 12.89 7.43 11.25
N GLN A 39 12.59 8.67 10.87
CA GLN A 39 11.98 9.71 11.71
C GLN A 39 10.51 9.40 11.96
N LEU A 40 9.77 8.93 10.94
CA LEU A 40 8.35 8.53 11.02
C LEU A 40 8.15 7.21 11.78
N LEU A 41 9.03 6.22 11.60
CA LEU A 41 9.00 4.98 12.39
C LEU A 41 9.52 5.18 13.82
N MET A 42 10.47 6.10 14.03
CA MET A 42 10.81 6.60 15.36
C MET A 42 9.64 7.40 15.96
N HIS A 43 8.88 8.16 15.18
CA HIS A 43 7.73 8.95 15.64
C HIS A 43 6.64 8.05 16.23
N ALA A 44 6.27 6.94 15.59
CA ALA A 44 5.33 5.98 16.16
C ALA A 44 5.79 5.41 17.52
N PHE A 45 7.09 5.09 17.65
CA PHE A 45 7.65 4.62 18.92
C PHE A 45 7.71 5.74 19.98
N LEU A 46 8.10 6.97 19.61
CA LEU A 46 8.11 8.13 20.51
C LEU A 46 6.71 8.52 20.97
N GLN A 47 5.70 8.46 20.10
CA GLN A 47 4.30 8.66 20.46
C GLN A 47 3.82 7.60 21.48
N PHE A 48 4.25 6.35 21.35
CA PHE A 48 4.00 5.31 22.35
C PHE A 48 4.71 5.58 23.68
N LEU A 49 5.95 6.08 23.66
CA LEU A 49 6.68 6.47 24.88
C LEU A 49 6.01 7.67 25.59
N GLU A 50 5.57 8.67 24.84
CA GLU A 50 4.89 9.86 25.36
C GLU A 50 3.48 9.52 25.87
N LEU A 51 2.71 8.69 25.17
CA LEU A 51 1.44 8.14 25.67
C LEU A 51 1.66 7.38 26.99
N CYS A 52 2.72 6.57 27.08
CA CYS A 52 3.08 5.89 28.32
C CYS A 52 3.46 6.85 29.46
N TRP A 53 4.14 7.95 29.15
CA TRP A 53 4.49 9.00 30.11
C TRP A 53 3.25 9.75 30.60
N GLN A 54 2.34 10.13 29.71
CA GLN A 54 1.11 10.85 30.03
C GLN A 54 0.20 10.06 30.97
N HIS A 55 0.03 8.75 30.72
CA HIS A 55 -0.77 7.86 31.56
C HIS A 55 -0.05 7.40 32.86
N SER A 56 1.28 7.48 32.96
CA SER A 56 1.99 7.14 34.19
C SER A 56 3.20 8.05 34.46
N LYS A 57 2.92 9.20 35.09
CA LYS A 57 3.91 10.22 35.47
C LYS A 57 4.76 9.82 36.70
N SER A 58 5.21 8.55 36.74
CA SER A 58 6.02 7.96 37.81
C SER A 58 7.53 8.11 37.54
N ARG A 59 8.31 8.24 38.61
CA ARG A 59 9.79 8.14 38.56
C ARG A 59 10.26 6.81 37.97
N GLU A 60 9.50 5.74 38.21
CA GLU A 60 9.80 4.40 37.70
C GLU A 60 9.51 4.30 36.20
N MET A 61 8.38 4.86 35.74
CA MET A 61 8.07 4.93 34.31
C MET A 61 9.16 5.69 33.55
N LYS A 62 9.64 6.83 34.06
CA LYS A 62 10.74 7.57 33.41
C LYS A 62 12.02 6.71 33.22
N ILE A 63 12.34 5.84 34.18
CA ILE A 63 13.48 4.90 34.08
C ILE A 63 13.18 3.77 33.07
N ILE A 64 11.93 3.36 32.92
CA ILE A 64 11.51 2.34 31.95
C ILE A 64 11.52 2.88 30.52
N LEU A 65 11.05 4.12 30.29
CA LEU A 65 11.10 4.81 29.00
C LEU A 65 12.55 4.98 28.52
N GLN A 66 13.44 5.52 29.38
CA GLN A 66 14.87 5.64 29.08
C GLN A 66 15.56 4.30 28.77
N LYS A 67 15.06 3.20 29.35
CA LYS A 67 15.53 1.83 29.02
C LYS A 67 14.96 1.36 27.68
N ALA A 68 13.71 1.68 27.35
CA ALA A 68 13.06 1.33 26.09
C ALA A 68 13.76 2.00 24.89
N GLU A 69 14.01 3.32 24.96
CA GLU A 69 14.89 4.05 24.03
C GLU A 69 16.23 3.34 23.84
N ASN A 70 16.85 2.96 24.97
CA ASN A 70 18.13 2.24 24.98
C ASN A 70 18.07 0.81 24.43
N TYR A 71 16.90 0.19 24.31
CA TYR A 71 16.74 -1.11 23.63
C TYR A 71 16.42 -0.91 22.14
N TYR A 72 15.58 0.07 21.80
CA TYR A 72 15.26 0.46 20.41
C TYR A 72 16.53 0.83 19.64
N MET A 73 17.38 1.71 20.19
CA MET A 73 18.69 2.08 19.64
C MET A 73 19.73 0.93 19.60
N LYS A 74 19.34 -0.30 19.98
CA LYS A 74 20.18 -1.51 19.96
C LYS A 74 19.47 -2.71 19.29
N ALA A 75 18.30 -2.49 18.70
CA ALA A 75 17.58 -3.43 17.86
C ALA A 75 18.19 -3.48 16.43
N LYS A 76 17.72 -4.39 15.58
CA LYS A 76 18.00 -4.35 14.14
C LYS A 76 17.23 -3.20 13.47
N PRO A 77 17.87 -2.33 12.68
CA PRO A 77 17.18 -1.30 11.89
C PRO A 77 16.04 -1.86 11.04
N ASP A 78 16.32 -2.95 10.32
CA ASP A 78 15.36 -3.67 9.46
C ASP A 78 14.09 -4.13 10.22
N TYR A 79 14.18 -4.39 11.52
CA TYR A 79 13.02 -4.72 12.35
C TYR A 79 12.32 -3.47 12.91
N THR A 80 13.07 -2.48 13.41
CA THR A 80 12.49 -1.22 13.92
C THR A 80 11.82 -0.38 12.83
N SER A 81 12.20 -0.60 11.57
CA SER A 81 11.58 0.01 10.39
C SER A 81 10.52 -0.88 9.72
N SER A 82 10.11 -1.99 10.37
CA SER A 82 9.16 -2.95 9.78
C SER A 82 7.70 -2.64 10.12
N VAL A 83 6.81 -3.04 9.21
CA VAL A 83 5.35 -3.02 9.42
C VAL A 83 4.93 -3.93 10.59
N GLU A 84 5.68 -5.02 10.88
CA GLU A 84 5.46 -5.85 12.08
C GLU A 84 5.59 -5.02 13.36
N PHE A 85 6.68 -4.25 13.47
CA PHE A 85 6.94 -3.40 14.64
C PHE A 85 5.95 -2.23 14.73
N GLN A 86 5.63 -1.59 13.60
CA GLN A 86 4.64 -0.52 13.54
C GLN A 86 3.26 -1.02 14.01
N ASN A 87 2.81 -2.17 13.52
CA ASN A 87 1.55 -2.79 13.95
C ASN A 87 1.55 -3.18 15.43
N LEU A 88 2.67 -3.70 15.96
CA LEU A 88 2.81 -3.98 17.39
C LEU A 88 2.66 -2.70 18.23
N VAL A 89 3.38 -1.64 17.89
CA VAL A 89 3.33 -0.36 18.62
C VAL A 89 1.94 0.27 18.55
N THR A 90 1.35 0.41 17.35
CA THR A 90 0.01 0.98 17.17
C THR A 90 -1.08 0.15 17.87
N CYS A 91 -0.97 -1.19 17.86
CA CYS A 91 -1.86 -2.06 18.61
C CYS A 91 -1.75 -1.78 20.12
N LYS A 92 -0.53 -1.67 20.65
CA LYS A 92 -0.28 -1.43 22.08
C LYS A 92 -0.64 0.00 22.53
N MET A 93 -0.55 1.00 21.66
CA MET A 93 -1.12 2.34 21.92
C MET A 93 -2.65 2.28 22.09
N ASN A 94 -3.35 1.60 21.18
CA ASN A 94 -4.79 1.39 21.28
C ASN A 94 -5.19 0.58 22.54
N ASP A 95 -4.36 -0.38 22.94
CA ASP A 95 -4.54 -1.18 24.16
C ASP A 95 -4.38 -0.32 25.44
N ILE A 96 -3.42 0.62 25.46
CA ILE A 96 -3.24 1.60 26.54
C ILE A 96 -4.46 2.50 26.70
N VAL A 97 -4.96 3.08 25.59
CA VAL A 97 -6.14 3.96 25.60
C VAL A 97 -7.37 3.23 26.13
N LYS A 98 -7.56 1.95 25.76
CA LYS A 98 -8.67 1.12 26.22
C LYS A 98 -8.52 0.61 27.66
N ARG A 99 -7.29 0.38 28.14
CA ARG A 99 -7.01 -0.28 29.44
C ARG A 99 -5.78 0.33 30.14
N PRO A 100 -5.81 1.61 30.56
CA PRO A 100 -4.63 2.30 31.09
C PRO A 100 -4.03 1.65 32.34
N CYS A 101 -4.84 0.94 33.15
CA CYS A 101 -4.36 0.18 34.31
C CYS A 101 -3.38 -0.97 33.96
N SER A 102 -3.34 -1.41 32.70
CA SER A 102 -2.44 -2.48 32.23
C SER A 102 -1.17 -1.95 31.53
N ILE A 103 -0.91 -0.63 31.58
CA ILE A 103 0.22 0.04 30.91
C ILE A 103 1.58 -0.68 31.02
N TYR A 104 1.96 -1.14 32.22
CA TYR A 104 3.25 -1.82 32.43
C TYR A 104 3.35 -3.18 31.73
N VAL A 105 2.22 -3.84 31.43
CA VAL A 105 2.18 -5.07 30.62
C VAL A 105 2.44 -4.73 29.16
N PHE A 106 1.74 -3.75 28.60
CA PHE A 106 1.95 -3.32 27.21
C PHE A 106 3.35 -2.77 26.97
N MET A 107 3.87 -2.00 27.93
CA MET A 107 5.24 -1.51 27.93
C MET A 107 6.26 -2.65 27.95
N LYS A 108 6.00 -3.71 28.72
CA LYS A 108 6.83 -4.92 28.75
C LYS A 108 6.78 -5.67 27.41
N ASP A 109 5.59 -5.87 26.84
CA ASP A 109 5.39 -6.58 25.56
C ASP A 109 6.26 -5.97 24.44
N VAL A 110 6.18 -4.64 24.26
CA VAL A 110 6.96 -3.91 23.26
C VAL A 110 8.47 -3.97 23.58
N ILE A 111 8.86 -3.77 24.84
CA ILE A 111 10.27 -3.84 25.25
C ILE A 111 10.86 -5.25 25.02
N ASP A 112 10.12 -6.32 25.28
CA ASP A 112 10.63 -7.69 25.20
C ASP A 112 10.75 -8.18 23.74
N GLU A 113 9.86 -7.78 22.84
CA GLU A 113 10.04 -8.04 21.40
C GLU A 113 11.22 -7.23 20.83
N VAL A 114 11.35 -5.95 21.19
CA VAL A 114 12.53 -5.13 20.84
C VAL A 114 13.82 -5.76 21.37
N LYS A 115 13.81 -6.42 22.54
CA LYS A 115 14.95 -7.20 23.05
C LYS A 115 15.23 -8.46 22.21
N ALA A 116 14.20 -9.18 21.75
CA ALA A 116 14.34 -10.39 20.96
C ALA A 116 15.03 -10.11 19.60
N ARG A 117 14.74 -8.95 18.99
CA ARG A 117 15.24 -8.54 17.66
C ARG A 117 16.55 -7.74 17.71
N ARG A 118 17.37 -7.89 18.76
CA ARG A 118 18.64 -7.17 18.94
C ARG A 118 19.78 -7.67 18.04
N LEU A 119 20.68 -6.75 17.68
CA LEU A 119 21.93 -7.07 17.01
C LEU A 119 22.83 -7.93 17.93
N LYS A 120 23.01 -9.21 17.56
CA LYS A 120 23.94 -10.13 18.24
C LYS A 120 25.38 -9.65 17.97
N LYS A 121 26.06 -9.11 19.00
CA LYS A 121 27.51 -8.90 18.94
C LYS A 121 28.20 -10.25 18.69
N HIS A 122 29.06 -10.33 17.68
CA HIS A 122 29.93 -11.48 17.48
C HIS A 122 30.79 -11.70 18.74
N LYS A 123 30.64 -12.87 19.36
CA LYS A 123 31.67 -13.48 20.21
C LYS A 123 32.18 -14.73 19.48
N SER A 124 33.49 -14.85 19.36
CA SER A 124 34.14 -16.06 18.84
C SER A 124 33.92 -17.25 19.78
N PRO A 125 33.83 -18.49 19.25
CA PRO A 125 33.54 -19.66 20.06
C PRO A 125 34.78 -20.22 20.76
N SER A 126 34.93 -19.96 22.07
CA SER A 126 35.89 -20.62 22.94
C SER A 126 35.22 -21.77 23.71
N LYS A 127 35.67 -23.02 23.51
CA LYS A 127 35.18 -24.22 24.21
C LYS A 127 35.69 -24.28 25.66
N SER A 128 34.84 -24.65 26.63
CA SER A 128 35.04 -25.82 27.52
C SER A 128 34.04 -25.87 28.70
N HIS A 129 33.63 -27.10 29.08
CA HIS A 129 33.16 -27.68 30.38
C HIS A 129 32.82 -26.76 31.59
N LYS A 130 31.93 -27.11 32.55
CA LYS A 130 31.42 -28.41 33.05
C LYS A 130 30.23 -28.19 34.04
N ALA A 131 29.33 -29.18 34.21
CA ALA A 131 28.48 -29.54 35.40
C ALA A 131 27.74 -28.44 36.23
N SER A 132 26.55 -28.66 36.83
CA SER A 132 25.48 -29.70 36.77
C SER A 132 24.19 -29.05 37.38
N ASP A 133 23.16 -29.64 38.03
CA ASP A 133 22.82 -30.99 38.53
C ASP A 133 21.29 -31.11 38.85
N GLY A 134 20.81 -32.29 39.27
CA GLY A 134 19.44 -32.55 39.80
C GLY A 134 18.32 -32.70 38.74
N SER A 135 17.81 -33.87 38.32
CA SER A 135 17.33 -35.10 39.00
C SER A 135 15.81 -35.13 39.27
N VAL A 136 15.25 -36.37 39.30
CA VAL A 136 13.82 -36.80 39.28
C VAL A 136 13.22 -36.83 37.85
N HIS A 137 12.72 -37.95 37.28
CA HIS A 137 12.71 -39.36 37.74
C HIS A 137 12.84 -40.39 36.56
N THR A 138 12.05 -41.48 36.53
CA THR A 138 12.25 -42.72 35.73
C THR A 138 11.03 -43.18 34.91
N SER A 139 11.27 -43.84 33.77
CA SER A 139 10.83 -45.23 33.42
C SER A 139 11.39 -45.61 32.02
N ASN A 140 12.30 -46.58 31.89
CA ASN A 140 12.09 -48.04 31.69
C ASN A 140 11.50 -48.37 30.29
N ASN A 141 12.02 -49.28 29.45
CA ASN A 141 13.08 -50.31 29.53
C ASN A 141 13.68 -50.58 28.10
N LEU A 142 14.96 -50.98 27.92
CA LEU A 142 15.51 -52.35 27.71
C LEU A 142 14.86 -53.17 26.55
N ASP A 143 15.55 -53.96 25.71
CA ASP A 143 16.93 -54.50 25.63
C ASP A 143 17.44 -54.44 24.15
N ALA A 144 18.70 -54.23 23.75
CA ALA A 144 20.01 -54.86 24.06
C ALA A 144 20.37 -56.09 23.18
N ALA A 145 21.38 -55.94 22.30
CA ALA A 145 22.36 -56.99 21.87
C ALA A 145 23.30 -56.48 20.73
N GLU A 146 24.59 -56.32 21.05
CA GLU A 146 25.74 -56.28 20.12
C GLU A 146 26.68 -57.42 20.56
N PRO A 147 27.48 -58.08 19.66
CA PRO A 147 28.89 -57.69 19.61
C PRO A 147 29.67 -58.01 18.31
N GLY A 148 29.81 -57.04 17.39
CA GLY A 148 30.99 -56.82 16.52
C GLY A 148 31.59 -58.02 15.73
N PRO A 149 32.93 -58.09 15.59
CA PRO A 149 33.76 -57.04 14.97
C PRO A 149 34.75 -57.55 13.89
N SER A 150 35.47 -56.61 13.24
CA SER A 150 36.72 -56.76 12.43
C SER A 150 36.61 -56.63 10.89
N GLY A 151 37.70 -56.17 10.23
CA GLY A 151 38.01 -56.55 8.83
C GLY A 151 38.23 -55.46 7.77
N HIS A 152 39.39 -54.79 7.79
CA HIS A 152 40.11 -54.17 6.64
C HIS A 152 39.39 -53.58 5.40
N ALA A 153 39.52 -52.26 5.25
CA ALA A 153 40.10 -51.54 4.10
C ALA A 153 39.82 -51.95 2.63
N LYS A 154 39.30 -51.00 1.85
CA LYS A 154 40.04 -50.38 0.72
C LYS A 154 39.46 -49.03 0.28
N GLU A 155 40.21 -48.32 -0.57
CA GLU A 155 39.94 -46.97 -1.06
C GLU A 155 39.13 -46.94 -2.37
N GLU A 156 38.75 -45.71 -2.74
CA GLU A 156 38.25 -45.18 -4.02
C GLU A 156 36.73 -44.95 -4.15
N GLY A 157 36.38 -43.74 -4.59
CA GLY A 157 34.99 -43.25 -4.66
C GLY A 157 34.84 -41.71 -4.66
N GLU A 158 35.78 -40.96 -5.24
CA GLU A 158 35.73 -39.50 -5.31
C GLU A 158 34.61 -39.00 -6.25
N ASN A 159 33.37 -38.91 -5.75
CA ASN A 159 32.24 -38.42 -6.58
C ASN A 159 31.07 -37.79 -5.79
N LYS A 160 31.35 -37.12 -4.66
CA LYS A 160 30.31 -36.42 -3.87
C LYS A 160 30.60 -34.94 -3.55
N ALA A 161 31.84 -34.59 -3.25
CA ALA A 161 32.22 -33.24 -2.81
C ALA A 161 32.03 -32.13 -3.88
N GLN A 162 31.99 -32.48 -5.16
CA GLN A 162 31.99 -31.54 -6.28
C GLN A 162 30.60 -30.97 -6.64
N ARG A 163 29.52 -31.53 -6.08
CA ARG A 163 28.13 -31.08 -6.30
C ARG A 163 27.67 -30.05 -5.26
N GLU A 164 27.92 -30.32 -3.99
CA GLU A 164 27.57 -29.41 -2.88
C GLU A 164 28.38 -28.09 -2.94
N THR A 165 29.62 -28.15 -3.45
CA THR A 165 30.50 -26.97 -3.62
C THR A 165 30.14 -26.09 -4.82
N THR A 166 29.61 -26.67 -5.90
CA THR A 166 29.13 -25.92 -7.07
C THR A 166 27.79 -25.25 -6.78
N GLU A 167 26.83 -25.97 -6.18
CA GLU A 167 25.54 -25.40 -5.77
C GLU A 167 25.72 -24.22 -4.78
N THR A 168 26.65 -24.32 -3.82
CA THR A 168 26.94 -23.23 -2.87
C THR A 168 27.57 -21.99 -3.52
N THR A 169 28.41 -22.18 -4.55
CA THR A 169 29.11 -21.06 -5.22
C THR A 169 28.21 -20.36 -6.24
N VAL A 170 27.34 -21.07 -6.95
CA VAL A 170 26.34 -20.50 -7.88
C VAL A 170 25.36 -19.59 -7.12
N ASN A 171 24.73 -20.08 -6.05
CA ASN A 171 23.83 -19.28 -5.21
C ASN A 171 24.50 -17.99 -4.69
N SER A 172 25.80 -18.06 -4.37
CA SER A 172 26.57 -16.88 -3.92
C SER A 172 26.92 -15.91 -5.06
N ALA A 173 26.95 -16.34 -6.32
CA ALA A 173 27.15 -15.48 -7.48
C ALA A 173 25.84 -14.81 -7.91
N GLU A 174 24.75 -15.57 -7.92
CA GLU A 174 23.39 -15.11 -8.26
C GLU A 174 22.88 -14.06 -7.27
N SER A 175 23.02 -14.32 -5.96
CA SER A 175 22.72 -13.33 -4.92
C SER A 175 23.50 -12.01 -5.14
N LYS A 176 24.80 -12.08 -5.51
CA LYS A 176 25.62 -10.90 -5.82
C LYS A 176 25.25 -10.21 -7.13
N TYR A 177 24.60 -10.89 -8.06
CA TYR A 177 24.05 -10.31 -9.28
C TYR A 177 22.76 -9.52 -8.98
N ILE A 178 21.82 -10.15 -8.28
CA ILE A 178 20.57 -9.50 -7.81
C ILE A 178 20.91 -8.25 -7.00
N ASP A 179 21.85 -8.35 -6.05
CA ASP A 179 22.37 -7.25 -5.24
C ASP A 179 22.87 -6.04 -6.05
N ARG A 180 23.37 -6.26 -7.28
CA ARG A 180 23.85 -5.20 -8.18
C ARG A 180 22.69 -4.58 -8.94
N GLN A 181 21.78 -5.39 -9.45
CA GLN A 181 20.63 -4.91 -10.21
C GLN A 181 19.64 -4.14 -9.33
N VAL A 182 19.36 -4.62 -8.11
CA VAL A 182 18.59 -3.85 -7.11
C VAL A 182 19.26 -2.50 -6.81
N LYS A 183 20.60 -2.44 -6.70
CA LYS A 183 21.35 -1.18 -6.52
C LYS A 183 21.37 -0.27 -7.75
N LYS A 184 21.25 -0.79 -8.98
CA LYS A 184 21.02 0.02 -10.20
C LYS A 184 19.62 0.62 -10.19
N LEU A 185 18.59 -0.23 -10.11
CA LEU A 185 17.18 0.19 -10.15
C LEU A 185 16.86 1.18 -9.02
N SER A 186 17.37 0.96 -7.81
CA SER A 186 17.18 1.88 -6.67
C SER A 186 17.75 3.28 -6.93
N LYS A 187 18.83 3.42 -7.71
CA LYS A 187 19.38 4.73 -8.10
C LYS A 187 18.54 5.40 -9.19
N VAL A 188 18.05 4.64 -10.17
CA VAL A 188 17.17 5.16 -11.21
C VAL A 188 15.83 5.59 -10.61
N LEU A 189 15.24 4.80 -9.71
CA LEU A 189 14.03 5.15 -8.98
C LEU A 189 14.16 6.49 -8.24
N LYS A 190 15.30 6.75 -7.58
CA LYS A 190 15.58 8.05 -6.95
C LYS A 190 15.70 9.20 -7.97
N LYS A 191 16.38 8.98 -9.11
CA LYS A 191 16.45 9.99 -10.19
C LYS A 191 15.06 10.32 -10.73
N LEU A 192 14.25 9.31 -11.03
CA LEU A 192 12.88 9.46 -11.54
C LEU A 192 12.01 10.24 -10.55
N HIS A 193 12.09 9.93 -9.25
CA HIS A 193 11.36 10.65 -8.21
C HIS A 193 11.73 12.15 -8.13
N ILE A 194 13.02 12.49 -8.23
CA ILE A 194 13.47 13.90 -8.25
C ILE A 194 12.97 14.64 -9.50
N MET A 195 12.96 13.98 -10.67
CA MET A 195 12.42 14.57 -11.91
C MET A 195 10.90 14.75 -11.84
N ILE A 196 10.18 13.80 -11.24
CA ILE A 196 8.74 13.89 -10.97
C ILE A 196 8.44 15.10 -10.09
N GLN A 197 9.13 15.26 -8.95
CA GLN A 197 8.94 16.42 -8.07
C GLN A 197 9.22 17.75 -8.80
N ARG A 198 10.29 17.82 -9.60
CA ARG A 198 10.61 19.02 -10.39
C ARG A 198 9.56 19.34 -11.46
N LEU A 199 8.85 18.34 -11.99
CA LEU A 199 7.78 18.52 -12.97
C LEU A 199 6.41 18.78 -12.32
N GLU A 200 6.17 18.27 -11.10
CA GLU A 200 4.99 18.58 -10.28
C GLU A 200 4.99 20.05 -9.80
N GLU A 201 6.17 20.65 -9.62
CA GLU A 201 6.34 22.08 -9.30
C GLU A 201 6.55 22.99 -10.53
N LYS A 202 6.70 22.43 -11.75
CA LYS A 202 6.89 23.23 -12.98
C LYS A 202 5.54 23.64 -13.54
N GLU A 203 5.35 24.95 -13.75
CA GLU A 203 4.17 25.49 -14.45
C GLU A 203 3.99 24.84 -15.83
N VAL A 204 2.74 24.68 -16.25
CA VAL A 204 2.38 24.11 -17.55
C VAL A 204 2.38 25.25 -18.57
N ASP A 205 3.21 25.11 -19.60
CA ASP A 205 3.11 25.93 -20.80
C ASP A 205 2.01 25.33 -21.70
N PHE A 206 1.21 26.20 -22.31
CA PHE A 206 0.12 25.80 -23.21
C PHE A 206 0.53 25.88 -24.70
N ASP A 207 1.71 26.43 -25.00
CA ASP A 207 2.27 26.47 -26.36
C ASP A 207 3.22 25.26 -26.65
N ASP A 208 3.25 24.25 -25.78
CA ASP A 208 4.16 23.08 -25.80
C ASP A 208 3.39 21.74 -25.90
N ASP A 209 2.68 21.53 -27.02
CA ASP A 209 1.68 20.46 -27.18
C ASP A 209 2.21 19.04 -26.85
N ASN A 210 3.40 18.65 -27.36
CA ASN A 210 3.86 17.25 -27.32
C ASN A 210 4.97 16.94 -26.27
N ASP A 211 5.54 17.95 -25.58
CA ASP A 211 6.48 17.74 -24.46
C ASP A 211 6.23 18.65 -23.24
N SER A 212 5.00 19.15 -23.05
CA SER A 212 4.63 19.93 -21.87
C SER A 212 5.02 19.26 -20.53
N SER A 213 5.19 20.10 -19.50
CA SER A 213 5.50 19.69 -18.11
C SER A 213 4.62 18.52 -17.62
N TYR A 214 3.34 18.52 -18.02
CA TYR A 214 2.33 17.53 -17.65
C TYR A 214 2.50 16.18 -18.37
N ILE A 215 2.71 16.19 -19.69
CA ILE A 215 2.92 14.96 -20.47
C ILE A 215 4.23 14.29 -20.06
N ARG A 216 5.30 15.07 -19.84
CA ARG A 216 6.56 14.58 -19.26
C ARG A 216 6.35 13.95 -17.90
N LEU A 217 5.60 14.59 -17.01
CA LEU A 217 5.31 14.07 -15.66
C LEU A 217 4.66 12.69 -15.72
N GLN A 218 3.71 12.47 -16.64
CA GLN A 218 3.09 11.16 -16.85
C GLN A 218 4.12 10.11 -17.35
N ARG A 219 4.88 10.42 -18.42
CA ARG A 219 5.98 9.56 -18.94
C ARG A 219 6.96 9.15 -17.81
N TYR A 220 7.37 10.08 -16.95
CA TYR A 220 8.27 9.79 -15.82
C TYR A 220 7.61 8.95 -14.71
N ARG A 221 6.33 9.16 -14.40
CA ARG A 221 5.57 8.34 -13.42
C ARG A 221 5.44 6.89 -13.88
N GLU A 222 5.16 6.65 -15.16
CA GLU A 222 5.09 5.30 -15.72
C GLU A 222 6.45 4.59 -15.70
N ARG A 223 7.53 5.28 -16.06
CA ARG A 223 8.91 4.77 -15.94
C ARG A 223 9.26 4.43 -14.48
N LEU A 224 8.74 5.19 -13.51
CA LEU A 224 8.90 4.89 -12.07
C LEU A 224 8.18 3.59 -11.69
N CYS A 225 6.94 3.39 -12.13
CA CYS A 225 6.19 2.14 -11.91
C CYS A 225 6.92 0.93 -12.52
N LYS A 226 7.32 1.01 -13.80
CA LYS A 226 8.06 -0.04 -14.52
C LYS A 226 9.37 -0.43 -13.80
N VAL A 227 10.12 0.55 -13.27
CA VAL A 227 11.33 0.32 -12.45
C VAL A 227 11.02 -0.26 -11.07
N TYR A 228 9.91 0.14 -10.45
CA TYR A 228 9.48 -0.35 -9.13
C TYR A 228 8.99 -1.81 -9.19
N GLU A 229 8.17 -2.16 -10.18
CA GLU A 229 7.74 -3.53 -10.47
C GLU A 229 8.94 -4.47 -10.61
N LYS A 230 9.95 -4.07 -11.42
CA LYS A 230 11.16 -4.88 -11.61
C LYS A 230 12.02 -5.00 -10.35
N LEU A 231 11.95 -4.01 -9.45
CA LEU A 231 12.61 -4.03 -8.15
C LEU A 231 11.87 -4.95 -7.15
N CYS A 232 10.54 -5.04 -7.22
CA CYS A 232 9.74 -6.03 -6.49
C CYS A 232 10.04 -7.46 -6.96
N GLU A 233 10.03 -7.72 -8.27
CA GLU A 233 10.40 -9.02 -8.85
C GLU A 233 11.76 -9.52 -8.30
N LEU A 234 12.79 -8.67 -8.38
CA LEU A 234 14.16 -9.02 -7.96
C LEU A 234 14.33 -9.25 -6.45
N LYS A 235 13.36 -8.85 -5.63
CA LYS A 235 13.34 -9.14 -4.19
C LYS A 235 12.44 -10.31 -3.81
N GLY A 236 11.49 -10.67 -4.67
CA GLY A 236 10.37 -11.56 -4.32
C GLY A 236 9.26 -10.87 -3.52
N ASP A 237 9.21 -9.53 -3.54
CA ASP A 237 8.14 -8.73 -2.90
C ASP A 237 6.91 -8.67 -3.82
N SER A 238 5.69 -8.72 -3.26
CA SER A 238 4.47 -8.41 -4.01
C SER A 238 4.38 -6.91 -4.32
N VAL A 239 3.97 -6.53 -5.54
CA VAL A 239 3.93 -5.11 -5.94
C VAL A 239 2.89 -4.34 -5.12
N ALA A 240 3.32 -3.27 -4.44
CA ALA A 240 2.55 -2.67 -3.34
C ALA A 240 1.17 -2.11 -3.73
N TYR A 241 0.94 -1.70 -4.98
CA TYR A 241 -0.39 -1.24 -5.40
C TYR A 241 -1.42 -2.37 -5.37
N GLN A 242 -1.05 -3.62 -5.66
CA GLN A 242 -1.93 -4.78 -5.52
C GLN A 242 -2.28 -5.08 -4.05
N ALA A 243 -1.34 -4.82 -3.13
CA ALA A 243 -1.56 -5.00 -1.69
C ALA A 243 -2.53 -3.95 -1.10
N ASN A 244 -2.68 -2.80 -1.76
CA ASN A 244 -3.64 -1.76 -1.36
C ASN A 244 -5.08 -2.04 -1.84
N CYS A 245 -5.29 -2.95 -2.80
CA CYS A 245 -6.61 -3.37 -3.26
C CYS A 245 -7.36 -4.14 -2.17
N ARG A 246 -8.07 -3.40 -1.30
CA ARG A 246 -8.86 -3.99 -0.20
C ARG A 246 -9.97 -4.87 -0.77
N ARG A 247 -9.89 -6.18 -0.50
CA ARG A 247 -10.91 -7.18 -0.85
C ARG A 247 -12.28 -6.73 -0.36
N ILE A 248 -13.22 -6.57 -1.31
CA ILE A 248 -14.62 -6.25 -1.03
C ILE A 248 -15.25 -7.46 -0.35
N ALA A 249 -15.77 -7.30 0.87
CA ALA A 249 -16.55 -8.33 1.56
C ALA A 249 -18.02 -7.96 1.46
N PHE A 250 -18.81 -8.75 0.73
CA PHE A 250 -20.23 -8.45 0.46
C PHE A 250 -21.16 -9.35 1.29
N SER A 251 -22.16 -8.74 1.91
CA SER A 251 -23.17 -9.42 2.74
C SER A 251 -24.55 -8.75 2.64
N GLY A 252 -24.93 -8.31 1.44
CA GLY A 252 -26.16 -7.54 1.22
C GLY A 252 -27.44 -8.37 1.04
N THR A 253 -27.35 -9.71 1.00
CA THR A 253 -28.54 -10.60 0.89
C THR A 253 -28.58 -11.65 2.00
N ASP A 254 -29.76 -12.23 2.24
CA ASP A 254 -29.95 -13.34 3.18
C ASP A 254 -29.25 -14.64 2.76
N SER A 255 -28.86 -14.78 1.48
CA SER A 255 -28.22 -15.99 0.95
C SER A 255 -26.71 -15.86 0.94
N SER A 256 -26.03 -16.66 1.78
CA SER A 256 -24.58 -16.74 1.84
C SER A 256 -23.95 -17.23 0.53
N ASP A 257 -24.65 -18.05 -0.26
CA ASP A 257 -24.18 -18.53 -1.56
C ASP A 257 -24.28 -17.44 -2.64
N ILE A 258 -25.34 -16.63 -2.65
CA ILE A 258 -25.46 -15.43 -3.52
C ILE A 258 -24.37 -14.42 -3.13
N ASN A 259 -24.24 -14.11 -1.84
CA ASN A 259 -23.22 -13.20 -1.34
C ASN A 259 -21.81 -13.63 -1.77
N ARG A 260 -21.47 -14.92 -1.60
CA ARG A 260 -20.18 -15.48 -2.02
C ARG A 260 -19.98 -15.46 -3.55
N CYS A 261 -21.04 -15.59 -4.34
CA CYS A 261 -20.95 -15.53 -5.79
C CYS A 261 -20.64 -14.10 -6.28
N ILE A 262 -21.38 -13.12 -5.77
CA ILE A 262 -21.16 -11.68 -6.03
C ILE A 262 -19.77 -11.24 -5.54
N GLU A 263 -19.40 -11.62 -4.32
CA GLU A 263 -18.08 -11.35 -3.74
C GLU A 263 -16.95 -11.94 -4.60
N LYS A 264 -17.13 -13.16 -5.14
CA LYS A 264 -16.16 -13.81 -6.03
C LYS A 264 -16.10 -13.16 -7.41
N PHE A 265 -17.19 -12.60 -7.93
CA PHE A 265 -17.22 -11.87 -9.19
C PHE A 265 -16.37 -10.60 -9.07
N VAL A 266 -16.77 -9.65 -8.21
CA VAL A 266 -16.15 -8.31 -8.18
C VAL A 266 -14.68 -8.37 -7.78
N ASN A 267 -14.30 -9.21 -6.81
CA ASN A 267 -12.88 -9.38 -6.43
C ASN A 267 -12.04 -10.13 -7.48
N ARG A 268 -12.63 -10.68 -8.55
CA ARG A 268 -11.92 -11.32 -9.66
C ARG A 268 -11.84 -10.41 -10.89
N THR A 269 -12.90 -9.67 -11.20
CA THR A 269 -12.96 -8.79 -12.38
C THR A 269 -12.46 -7.38 -12.10
N GLY A 270 -12.66 -6.84 -10.89
CA GLY A 270 -12.40 -5.43 -10.56
C GLY A 270 -13.40 -4.43 -11.20
N GLN A 271 -14.23 -4.90 -12.13
CA GLN A 271 -15.27 -4.15 -12.80
C GLN A 271 -16.39 -3.74 -11.83
N PHE A 272 -17.12 -2.67 -12.17
CA PHE A 272 -18.37 -2.34 -11.48
C PHE A 272 -19.49 -3.13 -12.18
N PRO A 273 -20.15 -4.10 -11.53
CA PRO A 273 -21.17 -4.91 -12.17
C PRO A 273 -22.40 -4.08 -12.51
N ASP A 274 -23.08 -4.43 -13.59
CA ASP A 274 -24.38 -3.87 -13.94
C ASP A 274 -25.53 -4.61 -13.20
N PHE A 275 -26.79 -4.30 -13.54
CA PHE A 275 -27.93 -5.02 -12.99
C PHE A 275 -28.08 -6.44 -13.58
N HIS A 276 -27.75 -6.64 -14.85
CA HIS A 276 -27.87 -7.90 -15.57
C HIS A 276 -26.83 -8.94 -15.12
N ASP A 277 -25.62 -8.51 -14.76
CA ASP A 277 -24.59 -9.26 -14.03
C ASP A 277 -25.16 -9.84 -12.74
N ILE A 278 -25.59 -8.97 -11.82
CA ILE A 278 -26.08 -9.37 -10.49
C ILE A 278 -27.30 -10.28 -10.62
N LEU A 279 -28.22 -9.97 -11.55
CA LEU A 279 -29.37 -10.82 -11.84
C LEU A 279 -28.96 -12.20 -12.40
N SER A 280 -27.90 -12.27 -13.19
CA SER A 280 -27.38 -13.54 -13.73
C SER A 280 -26.65 -14.37 -12.67
N LEU A 281 -25.88 -13.72 -11.78
CA LEU A 281 -25.27 -14.38 -10.61
C LEU A 281 -26.34 -14.93 -9.67
N VAL A 282 -27.39 -14.16 -9.35
CA VAL A 282 -28.53 -14.60 -8.53
C VAL A 282 -29.25 -15.81 -9.18
N LYS A 283 -29.53 -15.76 -10.48
CA LYS A 283 -30.09 -16.91 -11.23
C LYS A 283 -29.19 -18.14 -11.20
N SER A 284 -27.86 -17.97 -11.29
CA SER A 284 -26.90 -19.08 -11.34
C SER A 284 -26.76 -19.85 -10.02
N VAL A 285 -27.06 -19.19 -8.89
CA VAL A 285 -27.08 -19.83 -7.56
C VAL A 285 -28.46 -20.44 -7.27
N GLN A 286 -29.53 -19.79 -7.74
CA GLN A 286 -30.91 -20.16 -7.38
C GLN A 286 -31.61 -21.04 -8.42
N SER A 287 -30.90 -21.56 -9.43
CA SER A 287 -31.42 -22.56 -10.39
C SER A 287 -31.98 -23.80 -9.69
N ASP A 288 -31.38 -24.17 -8.56
CA ASP A 288 -31.63 -25.41 -7.84
C ASP A 288 -32.82 -25.28 -6.86
N VAL A 289 -33.29 -24.04 -6.64
CA VAL A 289 -34.40 -23.71 -5.74
C VAL A 289 -35.45 -22.93 -6.52
N ASN A 290 -36.52 -23.62 -6.93
CA ASN A 290 -37.56 -23.13 -7.85
C ASN A 290 -38.35 -21.91 -7.33
N MET A 291 -37.72 -20.73 -7.39
CA MET A 291 -38.27 -19.43 -7.02
C MET A 291 -38.94 -18.75 -8.21
N LYS A 292 -39.94 -17.93 -7.91
CA LYS A 292 -40.60 -17.06 -8.90
C LYS A 292 -39.63 -16.00 -9.46
N PRO A 293 -39.70 -15.65 -10.76
CA PRO A 293 -38.77 -14.72 -11.39
C PRO A 293 -38.84 -13.30 -10.79
N GLU A 294 -40.00 -12.88 -10.28
CA GLU A 294 -40.17 -11.59 -9.60
C GLU A 294 -39.35 -11.52 -8.30
N ASN A 295 -39.27 -12.62 -7.56
CA ASN A 295 -38.46 -12.72 -6.35
C ASN A 295 -36.97 -12.69 -6.68
N LEU A 296 -36.55 -13.39 -7.75
CA LEU A 296 -35.16 -13.35 -8.23
C LEU A 296 -34.76 -11.93 -8.65
N ARG A 297 -35.64 -11.23 -9.38
CA ARG A 297 -35.41 -9.83 -9.76
C ARG A 297 -35.24 -8.93 -8.54
N ARG A 298 -36.12 -9.05 -7.55
CA ARG A 298 -36.04 -8.25 -6.32
C ARG A 298 -34.75 -8.52 -5.54
N ILE A 299 -34.36 -9.79 -5.36
CA ILE A 299 -33.11 -10.15 -4.66
C ILE A 299 -31.91 -9.55 -5.40
N ALA A 300 -31.91 -9.56 -6.74
CA ALA A 300 -30.86 -8.91 -7.52
C ALA A 300 -30.86 -7.37 -7.40
N GLU A 301 -32.03 -6.75 -7.30
CA GLU A 301 -32.18 -5.29 -7.13
C GLU A 301 -31.70 -4.82 -5.75
N ASP A 302 -32.17 -5.48 -4.69
CA ASP A 302 -31.72 -5.24 -3.31
C ASP A 302 -30.19 -5.48 -3.19
N ALA A 303 -29.65 -6.52 -3.84
CA ALA A 303 -28.21 -6.81 -3.88
C ALA A 303 -27.39 -5.78 -4.67
N PHE A 304 -27.85 -5.40 -5.87
CA PHE A 304 -27.19 -4.44 -6.75
C PHE A 304 -27.08 -3.06 -6.11
N LEU A 305 -28.15 -2.58 -5.47
CA LEU A 305 -28.14 -1.30 -4.74
C LEU A 305 -27.19 -1.34 -3.54
N SER A 306 -27.22 -2.41 -2.74
CA SER A 306 -26.34 -2.59 -1.58
C SER A 306 -24.86 -2.65 -1.99
N LEU A 307 -24.54 -3.43 -3.03
CA LEU A 307 -23.19 -3.57 -3.57
C LEU A 307 -22.71 -2.26 -4.21
N GLY A 308 -23.53 -1.62 -5.04
CA GLY A 308 -23.18 -0.37 -5.73
C GLY A 308 -22.81 0.74 -4.75
N GLN A 309 -23.58 0.89 -3.66
CA GLN A 309 -23.25 1.82 -2.57
C GLN A 309 -21.92 1.47 -1.88
N GLN A 310 -21.65 0.18 -1.63
CA GLN A 310 -20.38 -0.27 -1.05
C GLN A 310 -19.19 0.04 -1.97
N LEU A 311 -19.30 -0.26 -3.26
CA LEU A 311 -18.25 0.00 -4.26
C LEU A 311 -18.03 1.50 -4.48
N GLN A 312 -19.09 2.30 -4.56
CA GLN A 312 -19.00 3.76 -4.69
C GLN A 312 -18.28 4.36 -3.47
N LYS A 313 -18.67 3.96 -2.25
CA LYS A 313 -18.05 4.42 -1.01
C LYS A 313 -16.57 4.01 -0.89
N GLN A 314 -16.21 2.82 -1.36
CA GLN A 314 -14.82 2.40 -1.43
C GLN A 314 -14.03 3.26 -2.43
N ARG A 315 -14.52 3.44 -3.67
CA ARG A 315 -13.88 4.30 -4.68
C ARG A 315 -13.72 5.76 -4.22
N GLN A 316 -14.72 6.32 -3.54
CA GLN A 316 -14.64 7.66 -2.93
C GLN A 316 -13.55 7.75 -1.86
N TYR A 317 -13.46 6.75 -0.97
CA TYR A 317 -12.44 6.69 0.07
C TYR A 317 -11.03 6.50 -0.52
N ASP A 318 -10.87 5.64 -1.52
CA ASP A 318 -9.59 5.38 -2.16
C ASP A 318 -9.10 6.60 -2.97
N ALA A 319 -10.00 7.31 -3.66
CA ALA A 319 -9.71 8.60 -4.30
C ALA A 319 -9.34 9.68 -3.28
N TRP A 320 -10.07 9.78 -2.16
CA TRP A 320 -9.72 10.71 -1.07
C TRP A 320 -8.33 10.42 -0.50
N ASN A 321 -8.01 9.15 -0.23
CA ASN A 321 -6.67 8.76 0.25
C ASN A 321 -5.58 9.24 -0.72
N ALA A 322 -5.75 9.01 -2.02
CA ALA A 322 -4.78 9.41 -3.04
C ALA A 322 -4.56 10.93 -3.10
N VAL A 323 -5.64 11.73 -3.04
CA VAL A 323 -5.54 13.20 -3.06
C VAL A 323 -5.03 13.77 -1.74
N SER A 324 -5.41 13.17 -0.60
CA SER A 324 -5.08 13.67 0.75
C SER A 324 -3.58 13.76 1.04
N VAL A 325 -2.73 13.02 0.32
CA VAL A 325 -1.26 13.10 0.44
C VAL A 325 -0.72 14.45 -0.06
N PHE A 326 -1.43 15.12 -0.98
CA PHE A 326 -1.05 16.44 -1.51
C PHE A 326 -1.66 17.61 -0.72
N LEU A 327 -2.69 17.34 0.10
CA LEU A 327 -3.33 18.34 0.94
C LEU A 327 -2.43 18.66 2.13
N LYS A 328 -1.85 19.88 2.13
CA LYS A 328 -1.12 20.45 3.28
C LYS A 328 -2.15 21.02 4.26
N ASP A 329 -1.88 20.90 5.57
CA ASP A 329 -2.71 21.52 6.62
C ASP A 329 -2.65 23.06 6.53
N GLN A 330 -3.50 23.66 5.69
CA GLN A 330 -3.64 25.09 5.48
C GLN A 330 -5.13 25.49 5.60
N PRO A 331 -5.46 26.64 6.20
CA PRO A 331 -6.83 27.14 6.25
C PRO A 331 -7.30 27.55 4.85
N ASP A 332 -8.62 27.54 4.62
CA ASP A 332 -9.20 28.08 3.38
C ASP A 332 -9.07 29.62 3.39
N PRO A 333 -8.50 30.26 2.34
CA PRO A 333 -8.49 31.71 2.24
C PRO A 333 -9.89 32.35 2.31
N ALA A 334 -10.93 31.66 1.86
CA ALA A 334 -12.31 32.14 1.89
C ALA A 334 -12.88 32.30 3.31
N ASP A 335 -12.38 31.54 4.31
CA ASP A 335 -12.76 31.72 5.73
C ASP A 335 -12.37 33.13 6.26
N SER A 336 -11.41 33.80 5.61
CA SER A 336 -10.87 35.10 6.01
C SER A 336 -11.19 36.25 5.06
N ASP A 337 -11.63 35.96 3.83
CA ASP A 337 -11.95 36.95 2.79
C ASP A 337 -13.43 36.82 2.35
N PRO A 338 -14.32 37.73 2.79
CA PRO A 338 -15.73 37.67 2.46
C PRO A 338 -16.06 38.04 1.00
N ASP A 339 -15.17 38.77 0.31
CA ASP A 339 -15.36 39.08 -1.11
C ASP A 339 -14.99 37.86 -1.98
N LEU A 340 -13.96 37.10 -1.57
CA LEU A 340 -13.63 35.80 -2.14
C LEU A 340 -14.75 34.78 -1.92
N GLU A 341 -15.23 34.61 -0.68
CA GLU A 341 -16.35 33.70 -0.37
C GLU A 341 -17.62 34.07 -1.15
N SER A 342 -17.97 35.36 -1.21
CA SER A 342 -19.10 35.84 -2.02
C SER A 342 -18.96 35.45 -3.50
N LYS A 343 -17.74 35.54 -4.05
CA LYS A 343 -17.45 35.12 -5.43
C LYS A 343 -17.52 33.60 -5.60
N LEU A 344 -17.03 32.81 -4.65
CA LEU A 344 -17.14 31.35 -4.68
C LEU A 344 -18.60 30.88 -4.60
N GLN A 345 -19.45 31.54 -3.79
CA GLN A 345 -20.90 31.28 -3.77
C GLN A 345 -21.59 31.61 -5.09
N ILE A 346 -21.16 32.66 -5.81
CA ILE A 346 -21.70 32.98 -7.15
C ILE A 346 -21.27 31.90 -8.15
N ASN A 347 -19.97 31.61 -8.24
CA ASN A 347 -19.43 30.56 -9.11
C ASN A 347 -20.15 29.22 -8.88
N SER A 348 -20.33 28.82 -7.61
CA SER A 348 -21.00 27.56 -7.23
C SER A 348 -22.43 27.47 -7.78
N ARG A 349 -23.20 28.56 -7.75
CA ARG A 349 -24.57 28.60 -8.27
C ARG A 349 -24.59 28.56 -9.81
N GLU A 350 -23.69 29.28 -10.46
CA GLU A 350 -23.60 29.33 -11.92
C GLU A 350 -23.18 27.98 -12.50
N TYR A 351 -22.14 27.34 -11.95
CA TYR A 351 -21.71 26.01 -12.40
C TYR A 351 -22.73 24.91 -12.06
N ALA A 352 -23.47 25.02 -10.94
CA ALA A 352 -24.53 24.06 -10.62
C ALA A 352 -25.69 24.09 -11.63
N ALA A 353 -26.07 25.28 -12.12
CA ALA A 353 -27.03 25.40 -13.22
C ALA A 353 -26.45 24.85 -14.53
N HIS A 354 -25.26 25.30 -14.93
CA HIS A 354 -24.61 24.90 -16.18
C HIS A 354 -24.40 23.38 -16.30
N MET A 355 -24.09 22.67 -15.21
CA MET A 355 -23.99 21.20 -15.22
C MET A 355 -25.35 20.54 -15.54
N GLN A 356 -26.45 21.07 -15.02
CA GLN A 356 -27.79 20.58 -15.34
C GLN A 356 -28.19 20.93 -16.78
N ASP A 357 -27.93 22.16 -17.23
CA ASP A 357 -28.19 22.61 -18.61
C ASP A 357 -27.48 21.72 -19.64
N VAL A 358 -26.23 21.32 -19.37
CA VAL A 358 -25.48 20.39 -20.23
C VAL A 358 -26.16 19.02 -20.27
N ILE A 359 -26.50 18.43 -19.11
CA ILE A 359 -27.18 17.11 -19.03
C ILE A 359 -28.51 17.14 -19.80
N ASP A 360 -29.32 18.17 -19.58
CA ASP A 360 -30.62 18.32 -20.23
C ASP A 360 -30.45 18.54 -21.74
N SER A 361 -29.43 19.26 -22.20
CA SER A 361 -29.14 19.42 -23.64
C SER A 361 -28.76 18.12 -24.36
N PHE A 362 -28.28 17.10 -23.66
CA PHE A 362 -28.06 15.75 -24.22
C PHE A 362 -29.35 14.92 -24.19
N ALA A 363 -30.15 15.03 -23.12
CA ALA A 363 -31.44 14.35 -23.02
C ALA A 363 -32.46 14.87 -24.07
N GLU A 364 -32.54 16.18 -24.26
CA GLU A 364 -33.37 16.79 -25.31
C GLU A 364 -32.93 16.36 -26.71
N ARG A 365 -31.62 16.29 -26.96
CA ARG A 365 -31.06 15.83 -28.25
C ARG A 365 -31.41 14.36 -28.52
N GLN A 366 -31.27 13.49 -27.52
CA GLN A 366 -31.66 12.09 -27.61
C GLN A 366 -33.14 11.95 -28.00
N ILE A 367 -34.02 12.77 -27.44
CA ILE A 367 -35.46 12.78 -27.74
C ILE A 367 -35.75 13.34 -29.14
N ALA A 368 -35.08 14.43 -29.53
CA ALA A 368 -35.29 15.10 -30.82
C ALA A 368 -34.82 14.25 -32.01
N GLU A 369 -33.62 13.66 -31.89
CA GLU A 369 -33.01 12.78 -32.89
C GLU A 369 -33.52 11.33 -32.80
N LYS A 370 -34.21 10.98 -31.70
CA LYS A 370 -34.78 9.65 -31.40
C LYS A 370 -33.73 8.55 -31.32
N LEU A 371 -32.58 8.88 -30.74
CA LEU A 371 -31.46 7.95 -30.58
C LEU A 371 -31.85 6.84 -29.60
N VAL A 372 -31.73 5.59 -30.05
CA VAL A 372 -31.89 4.39 -29.23
C VAL A 372 -30.55 4.10 -28.55
N ALA A 373 -30.57 3.76 -27.26
CA ALA A 373 -29.36 3.31 -26.57
C ALA A 373 -28.95 1.92 -27.09
N GLU A 374 -27.72 1.81 -27.57
CA GLU A 374 -27.08 0.54 -27.96
C GLU A 374 -26.10 0.10 -26.87
N GLU A 375 -25.94 -1.21 -26.69
CA GLU A 375 -25.01 -1.78 -25.70
C GLU A 375 -23.57 -1.65 -26.24
N VAL A 376 -22.84 -0.63 -25.77
CA VAL A 376 -21.41 -0.47 -26.08
C VAL A 376 -20.62 -1.64 -25.49
N PRO A 377 -19.81 -2.39 -26.27
CA PRO A 377 -19.00 -3.49 -25.75
C PRO A 377 -17.98 -3.02 -24.70
N ASP A 378 -17.66 -3.85 -23.71
CA ASP A 378 -16.65 -3.56 -22.67
C ASP A 378 -15.27 -3.16 -23.24
N GLU A 379 -14.90 -3.74 -24.38
CA GLU A 379 -13.65 -3.48 -25.10
C GLU A 379 -13.61 -2.09 -25.75
N ASP A 380 -14.78 -1.48 -26.02
CA ASP A 380 -14.92 -0.17 -26.66
C ASP A 380 -15.26 0.91 -25.62
N ALA A 381 -15.99 0.56 -24.56
CA ALA A 381 -16.28 1.45 -23.42
C ALA A 381 -15.03 1.93 -22.65
N ASN A 382 -13.87 1.28 -22.86
CA ASN A 382 -12.57 1.70 -22.32
C ASN A 382 -11.70 2.46 -23.35
N LYS A 383 -12.16 2.66 -24.59
CA LYS A 383 -11.48 3.46 -25.61
C LYS A 383 -12.00 4.89 -25.58
N SER A 384 -11.10 5.85 -25.42
CA SER A 384 -11.42 7.27 -25.52
C SER A 384 -11.52 7.67 -26.99
N GLU A 385 -12.72 7.60 -27.59
CA GLU A 385 -12.99 8.21 -28.90
C GLU A 385 -12.64 9.70 -28.84
N GLY A 386 -11.52 10.08 -29.46
CA GLY A 386 -10.82 11.34 -29.22
C GLY A 386 -9.30 11.20 -29.28
N SER A 387 -8.76 10.02 -28.97
CA SER A 387 -7.47 9.59 -29.51
C SER A 387 -7.69 8.89 -30.85
N GLU A 388 -7.99 9.68 -31.89
CA GLU A 388 -7.53 9.29 -33.23
C GLU A 388 -5.99 9.30 -33.17
N PRO A 389 -5.28 8.23 -33.55
CA PRO A 389 -3.84 8.32 -33.70
C PRO A 389 -3.55 9.28 -34.85
N ASP A 390 -2.77 10.33 -34.60
CA ASP A 390 -2.08 11.02 -35.69
C ASP A 390 -1.22 9.96 -36.40
N GLU A 391 -1.44 9.78 -37.71
CA GLU A 391 -0.78 8.76 -38.54
C GLU A 391 0.76 8.95 -38.61
N ASN A 392 1.32 9.91 -37.87
CA ASN A 392 2.75 10.17 -37.69
C ASN A 392 3.34 9.73 -36.32
N GLU A 393 2.54 9.39 -35.29
CA GLU A 393 3.09 9.03 -33.95
C GLU A 393 3.13 7.51 -33.63
N GLU A 394 2.34 6.67 -34.31
CA GLU A 394 2.41 5.21 -34.13
C GLU A 394 3.60 4.55 -34.86
N GLU A 395 4.81 4.61 -34.28
CA GLU A 395 5.77 3.47 -34.33
C GLU A 395 7.01 3.55 -33.40
N ARG A 396 7.25 4.62 -32.62
CA ARG A 396 8.51 4.77 -31.84
C ARG A 396 8.45 4.48 -30.34
N ASP A 397 7.68 5.23 -29.56
CA ASP A 397 7.81 5.24 -28.09
C ASP A 397 7.50 3.88 -27.44
N GLY A 398 6.59 3.08 -28.01
CA GLY A 398 6.11 1.82 -27.43
C GLY A 398 7.17 0.71 -27.26
N GLU A 399 8.15 0.64 -28.16
CA GLU A 399 9.27 -0.32 -28.03
C GLU A 399 10.41 0.24 -27.18
N GLU A 400 10.72 1.54 -27.31
CA GLU A 400 11.77 2.19 -26.52
C GLU A 400 11.46 2.21 -25.00
N GLU A 401 10.18 2.26 -24.62
CA GLU A 401 9.69 2.27 -23.23
C GLU A 401 9.91 0.95 -22.47
N LYS A 402 9.78 -0.21 -23.12
CA LYS A 402 10.12 -1.51 -22.49
C LYS A 402 11.63 -1.69 -22.40
N ASP A 403 12.33 -1.24 -23.43
CA ASP A 403 13.79 -1.29 -23.50
C ASP A 403 14.44 -0.43 -22.39
N PHE A 404 13.83 0.67 -21.93
CA PHE A 404 14.34 1.52 -20.82
C PHE A 404 14.80 0.71 -19.59
N VAL A 405 14.00 -0.23 -19.09
CA VAL A 405 14.36 -1.04 -17.91
C VAL A 405 15.52 -2.00 -18.25
N GLU A 406 15.58 -2.50 -19.48
CA GLU A 406 16.66 -3.40 -19.93
C GLU A 406 17.96 -2.64 -20.21
N LYS A 407 17.92 -1.50 -20.90
CA LYS A 407 18.99 -0.49 -21.07
C LYS A 407 19.62 -0.12 -19.73
N VAL A 408 18.82 0.15 -18.68
CA VAL A 408 19.30 0.41 -17.31
C VAL A 408 20.04 -0.81 -16.72
N LEU A 409 19.48 -2.02 -16.89
CA LEU A 409 20.07 -3.26 -16.37
C LEU A 409 21.33 -3.71 -17.12
N LYS A 410 21.43 -3.46 -18.42
CA LYS A 410 22.65 -3.56 -19.25
C LYS A 410 23.66 -2.49 -18.82
N GLY A 411 23.20 -1.26 -18.62
CA GLY A 411 24.00 -0.08 -18.27
C GLY A 411 24.37 0.77 -19.49
N GLU A 412 23.55 0.72 -20.53
CA GLU A 412 23.75 1.45 -21.80
C GLU A 412 23.24 2.89 -21.70
N GLU A 413 22.25 3.14 -20.85
CA GLU A 413 21.87 4.50 -20.48
C GLU A 413 22.80 5.10 -19.43
N ASN A 414 23.65 6.01 -19.91
CA ASN A 414 23.95 7.20 -19.14
C ASN A 414 22.67 8.03 -19.08
N VAL A 415 21.85 7.89 -18.01
CA VAL A 415 20.59 8.65 -17.84
C VAL A 415 20.90 10.15 -17.90
N SER A 416 20.68 10.72 -19.07
CA SER A 416 21.03 12.09 -19.42
C SER A 416 20.26 13.07 -18.56
N CYS A 417 20.91 14.16 -18.18
CA CYS A 417 20.29 15.24 -17.43
C CYS A 417 19.92 16.35 -18.40
N GLU A 418 19.10 16.05 -19.40
CA GLU A 418 18.51 17.05 -20.27
C GLU A 418 17.56 17.94 -19.47
N CYS A 419 17.80 19.25 -19.58
CA CYS A 419 17.54 20.23 -18.53
C CYS A 419 16.12 20.79 -18.49
#